data_AF-A0A223NQ41-F1
#
_entry.id   AF-A0A223NQ41-F1
#
_cell.length_a   1.000
_cell.length_b   1.000
_cell.length_c   1.000
_cell.angle_alpha   90.00
_cell.angle_beta   90.00
_cell.angle_gamma   90.00
#
_symmetry.space_group_name_H-M   'P 1'
#
loop_
_entity.id
_entity.type
_entity.pdbx_description
1 polymer ?
#
loop_
_entity_poly.entity_id
_entity_poly.type
_entity_poly.pdbx_seq_one_letter_code
_entity_poly.pdbx_strand_id
1 'polypeptide(L)'
;MKKLNDEEIQRLLEGELKSADELLSAGEKESLDQYRFLFEKLKDEPKEGLPYNFASNVKRRVQQQFNRKRDMRFYLIAFVVLIVGFAGFYQVLVVVNENAGARFMDVLYKFKWVIFLGAATFLGILYLDQKLVKEGS
;
A
#
# COMPACT_ATOMS: atom_id res chain seq x y z
N MET A 1 -39.76 9.57 -5.14
CA MET A 1 -39.36 9.87 -3.75
C MET A 1 -37.97 10.49 -3.81
N LYS A 2 -37.81 11.68 -3.22
CA LYS A 2 -36.57 12.46 -3.28
C LYS A 2 -35.70 12.05 -2.09
N LYS A 3 -34.56 11.40 -2.34
CA LYS A 3 -33.58 11.09 -1.29
C LYS A 3 -33.03 12.42 -0.76
N LEU A 4 -33.02 12.59 0.56
CA LEU A 4 -32.38 13.74 1.20
C LEU A 4 -30.88 13.74 0.94
N ASN A 5 -30.34 14.92 0.63
CA ASN A 5 -28.91 15.14 0.48
C ASN A 5 -28.26 15.29 1.88
N ASP A 6 -26.97 14.97 2.00
CA ASP A 6 -26.26 15.02 3.30
C ASP A 6 -26.31 16.42 3.94
N GLU A 7 -26.32 17.48 3.12
CA GLU A 7 -26.50 18.87 3.57
C GLU A 7 -27.88 19.14 4.19
N GLU A 8 -28.93 18.50 3.68
CA GLU A 8 -30.30 18.68 4.21
C GLU A 8 -30.44 17.98 5.57
N ILE A 9 -29.77 16.83 5.74
CA ILE A 9 -29.70 16.11 7.02
C ILE A 9 -28.97 16.94 8.07
N GLN A 10 -27.89 17.62 7.70
CA GLN A 10 -27.14 18.49 8.61
C GLN A 10 -27.98 19.68 9.11
N ARG A 11 -28.77 20.31 8.22
CA ARG A 11 -29.70 21.40 8.59
C ARG A 11 -30.83 20.94 9.50
N LEU A 12 -31.26 19.69 9.38
CA LEU A 12 -32.24 19.08 10.29
C LEU A 12 -31.68 18.87 11.70
N LEU A 13 -30.40 18.47 11.81
CA LEU A 13 -29.71 18.27 13.09
C LEU A 13 -29.40 19.59 13.81
N GLU A 14 -29.13 20.66 13.07
CA GLU A 14 -28.88 22.01 13.60
C GLU A 14 -30.18 22.73 14.03
N GLY A 15 -31.34 22.13 13.75
CA GLY A 15 -32.64 22.58 14.26
C GLY A 15 -33.32 23.67 13.41
N GLU A 16 -32.83 23.92 12.18
CA GLU A 16 -33.42 24.91 11.27
C GLU A 16 -34.72 24.41 10.60
N LEU A 17 -34.98 23.10 10.59
CA LEU A 17 -36.14 22.48 9.95
C LEU A 17 -36.92 21.57 10.93
N LYS A 18 -37.52 22.16 11.96
CA LYS A 18 -38.31 21.41 12.97
C LYS A 18 -39.56 20.69 12.44
N SER A 19 -39.95 20.93 11.19
CA SER A 19 -41.21 20.45 10.59
C SER A 19 -41.03 19.32 9.56
N ALA A 20 -39.80 18.88 9.25
CA ALA A 20 -39.59 17.82 8.25
C ALA A 20 -39.52 16.41 8.86
N ASP A 21 -39.38 16.27 10.18
CA ASP A 21 -39.21 14.98 10.89
C ASP A 21 -40.42 14.04 10.72
N GLU A 22 -41.62 14.61 10.52
CA GLU A 22 -42.88 13.87 10.29
C GLU A 22 -43.03 13.37 8.84
N LEU A 23 -42.29 13.93 7.88
CA LEU A 23 -42.38 13.60 6.44
C LEU A 23 -41.33 12.58 5.98
N LEU A 24 -40.45 12.13 6.89
CA LEU A 24 -39.35 11.20 6.58
C LEU A 24 -39.84 9.76 6.42
N SER A 25 -39.38 9.10 5.36
CA SER A 25 -39.57 7.65 5.18
C SER A 25 -38.76 6.85 6.22
N ALA A 26 -39.13 5.59 6.47
CA ALA A 26 -38.49 4.77 7.50
C ALA A 26 -36.97 4.65 7.36
N GLY A 27 -36.43 4.62 6.13
CA GLY A 27 -34.98 4.57 5.89
C GLY A 27 -34.25 5.92 6.08
N GLU A 28 -34.96 7.03 5.91
CA GLU A 28 -34.41 8.37 6.19
C GLU A 28 -34.35 8.64 7.69
N LYS A 29 -35.32 8.10 8.46
CA LYS A 29 -35.29 8.14 9.93
C LYS A 29 -34.11 7.35 10.51
N GLU A 30 -33.84 6.15 10.00
CA GLU A 30 -32.68 5.36 10.41
C GLU A 30 -31.35 6.11 10.15
N SER A 31 -31.24 6.76 8.98
CA SER A 31 -30.07 7.56 8.64
C SER A 31 -29.91 8.76 9.59
N LEU A 32 -31.00 9.47 9.86
CA LEU A 32 -31.01 10.62 10.76
C LEU A 32 -30.67 10.23 12.21
N ASP A 33 -31.12 9.07 12.67
CA ASP A 33 -30.77 8.52 13.99
C ASP A 33 -29.28 8.16 14.08
N GLN A 34 -28.69 7.61 13.02
CA GLN A 34 -27.25 7.35 12.96
C GLN A 34 -26.44 8.65 13.02
N TYR A 35 -26.86 9.67 12.29
CA TYR A 35 -26.21 10.98 12.35
C TYR A 35 -26.37 11.65 13.72
N ARG A 36 -27.55 11.54 14.34
CA ARG A 36 -27.82 12.06 15.69
C ARG A 36 -26.93 11.37 16.73
N PHE A 37 -26.80 10.05 16.65
CA PHE A 37 -25.90 9.27 17.49
C PHE A 37 -24.42 9.69 17.31
N LEU A 38 -23.97 9.89 16.08
CA LEU A 38 -22.60 10.33 15.80
C LEU A 38 -22.35 11.74 16.35
N PHE A 39 -23.30 12.65 16.17
CA PHE A 39 -23.20 14.04 16.65
C PHE A 39 -23.21 14.12 18.18
N GLU A 40 -24.01 13.28 18.84
CA GLU A 40 -24.02 13.15 20.30
C GLU A 40 -22.68 12.59 20.81
N LYS A 41 -22.12 11.59 20.13
CA LYS A 41 -20.79 11.04 20.46
C LYS A 41 -19.64 12.02 20.22
N LEU A 42 -19.78 12.94 19.26
CA LEU A 42 -18.78 13.97 18.97
C LEU A 42 -18.82 15.16 19.93
N LYS A 43 -19.94 15.35 20.65
CA LYS A 43 -20.05 16.37 21.72
C LYS A 43 -19.29 15.96 22.98
N ASP A 44 -19.10 14.66 23.19
CA ASP A 44 -18.26 14.16 24.27
C ASP A 44 -16.80 14.40 23.92
N GLU A 45 -16.15 15.30 24.66
CA GLU A 45 -14.70 15.47 24.58
C GLU A 45 -14.04 14.13 24.96
N PRO A 46 -13.13 13.59 24.13
CA PRO A 46 -12.52 12.30 24.42
C PRO A 46 -11.79 12.39 25.76
N LYS A 47 -12.19 11.56 26.73
CA LYS A 47 -11.64 11.53 28.10
C LYS A 47 -10.14 11.29 28.15
N GLU A 48 -9.59 10.72 27.08
CA GLU A 48 -8.17 10.49 26.89
C GLU A 48 -7.71 11.27 25.65
N GLY A 49 -6.71 12.13 25.84
CA GLY A 49 -6.03 12.79 24.73
C GLY A 49 -5.35 11.78 23.79
N LEU A 50 -4.95 12.24 22.60
CA LEU A 50 -4.20 11.39 21.68
C LEU A 50 -2.98 10.79 22.39
N PRO A 51 -2.70 9.49 22.21
CA PRO A 51 -1.56 8.86 22.86
C PRO A 51 -0.28 9.60 22.47
N TYR A 52 0.67 9.72 23.39
CA TYR A 52 1.94 10.44 23.21
C TYR A 52 2.65 10.09 21.89
N ASN A 53 2.47 8.85 21.42
CA ASN A 53 3.10 8.31 20.21
C ASN A 53 2.27 8.49 18.93
N PHE A 54 1.09 9.10 18.97
CA PHE A 54 0.16 9.18 17.85
C PHE A 54 0.78 9.83 16.61
N ALA A 55 1.37 11.01 16.77
CA ALA A 55 2.03 11.73 15.67
C ALA A 55 3.19 10.92 15.08
N SER A 56 3.96 10.24 15.92
CA SER A 56 5.07 9.37 15.48
C SER A 56 4.58 8.16 14.68
N ASN A 57 3.48 7.53 15.12
CA ASN A 57 2.87 6.38 14.46
C ASN A 57 2.25 6.75 13.12
N VAL A 58 1.56 7.89 13.04
CA VAL A 58 0.98 8.41 11.79
C VAL A 58 2.09 8.75 10.80
N LYS A 59 3.10 9.51 11.23
CA LYS A 59 4.26 9.86 10.39
C LYS A 59 4.97 8.62 9.87
N ARG A 60 5.21 7.63 10.74
CA ARG A 60 5.85 6.36 10.39
C ARG A 60 5.03 5.59 9.33
N ARG A 61 3.72 5.47 9.54
CA ARG A 61 2.84 4.72 8.63
C ARG A 61 2.72 5.40 7.25
N VAL A 62 2.67 6.74 7.22
CA VAL A 62 2.68 7.52 5.97
C VAL A 62 4.03 7.38 5.26
N GLN A 63 5.15 7.53 5.97
CA GLN A 63 6.49 7.38 5.40
C GLN A 63 6.72 5.96 4.84
N GLN A 64 6.24 4.93 5.54
CA GLN A 64 6.31 3.55 5.05
C GLN A 64 5.54 3.34 3.75
N GLN A 65 4.37 3.98 3.57
CA GLN A 65 3.64 3.90 2.30
C GLN A 65 4.38 4.60 1.16
N PHE A 66 5.01 5.74 1.41
CA PHE A 66 5.81 6.45 0.41
C PHE A 66 7.08 5.69 0.04
N ASN A 67 7.81 5.16 1.03
CA ASN A 67 9.04 4.40 0.81
C ASN A 67 8.75 3.13 0.00
N ARG A 68 7.68 2.40 0.32
CA ARG A 68 7.34 1.13 -0.34
C ARG A 68 7.08 1.27 -1.84
N LYS A 69 6.51 2.40 -2.30
CA LYS A 69 6.33 2.69 -3.74
C LYS A 69 7.63 3.11 -4.43
N ARG A 70 8.51 3.83 -3.72
CA ARG A 70 9.80 4.27 -4.26
C ARG A 70 10.79 3.11 -4.38
N ASP A 71 10.82 2.25 -3.37
CA ASP A 71 11.77 1.14 -3.30
C ASP A 71 11.47 0.12 -4.40
N MET A 72 10.19 -0.19 -4.67
CA MET A 72 9.78 -1.07 -5.78
C MET A 72 10.26 -0.55 -7.15
N ARG A 73 10.13 0.76 -7.41
CA ARG A 73 10.62 1.37 -8.66
C ARG A 73 12.14 1.32 -8.74
N PHE A 74 12.83 1.58 -7.63
CA PHE A 74 14.28 1.49 -7.57
C PHE A 74 14.78 0.05 -7.85
N TYR A 75 14.18 -0.96 -7.21
CA TYR A 75 14.52 -2.36 -7.46
C TYR A 75 14.24 -2.77 -8.91
N LEU A 76 13.13 -2.30 -9.50
CA LEU A 76 12.81 -2.58 -10.90
C LEU A 76 13.82 -1.95 -11.85
N ILE A 77 14.21 -0.69 -11.64
CA ILE A 77 15.24 -0.03 -12.44
C ILE A 77 16.60 -0.73 -12.27
N ALA A 78 17.00 -1.05 -11.04
CA ALA A 78 18.23 -1.78 -10.77
C ALA A 78 18.26 -3.15 -11.47
N PHE A 79 17.14 -3.87 -11.46
CA PHE A 79 16.98 -5.14 -12.15
C PHE A 79 17.12 -5.00 -13.67
N VAL A 80 16.49 -3.97 -14.27
CA VAL A 80 16.63 -3.68 -15.70
C VAL A 80 18.08 -3.34 -16.06
N VAL A 81 18.74 -2.48 -15.28
CA VAL A 81 20.16 -2.12 -15.51
C VAL A 81 21.04 -3.36 -15.43
N LEU A 82 20.79 -4.25 -14.48
CA LEU A 82 21.52 -5.51 -14.34
C LEU A 82 21.33 -6.42 -15.56
N ILE A 83 20.09 -6.59 -16.05
CA ILE A 83 19.81 -7.37 -17.26
C ILE A 83 20.55 -6.78 -18.47
N VAL A 84 20.50 -5.46 -18.66
CA VAL A 84 21.18 -4.79 -19.77
C VAL A 84 22.69 -4.97 -19.66
N GLY A 85 23.25 -4.88 -18.45
CA GLY A 85 24.67 -5.14 -18.20
C GLY A 85 25.08 -6.57 -18.57
N PHE A 86 24.29 -7.58 -18.16
CA PHE A 86 24.54 -8.98 -18.53
C PHE A 86 24.41 -9.22 -20.04
N ALA A 87 23.43 -8.60 -20.70
CA ALA A 87 23.27 -8.70 -22.14
C ALA A 87 24.47 -8.07 -22.88
N GLY A 88 24.92 -6.89 -22.44
CA GLY A 88 26.11 -6.25 -22.99
C GLY A 88 27.37 -7.08 -22.79
N PHE A 89 27.56 -7.65 -21.59
CA PHE A 89 28.67 -8.56 -21.31
C PHE A 89 28.65 -9.79 -22.23
N TYR A 90 27.49 -10.43 -22.40
CA TYR A 90 27.34 -11.57 -23.30
C TYR A 90 27.67 -11.19 -24.75
N GLN A 91 27.24 -10.02 -25.20
CA GLN A 91 27.48 -9.56 -26.56
C GLN A 91 28.97 -9.29 -26.83
N VAL A 92 29.69 -8.70 -25.87
CA VAL A 92 31.16 -8.58 -25.95
C VAL A 92 31.81 -9.96 -26.02
N LEU A 93 31.32 -10.92 -25.24
CA LEU A 93 31.86 -12.28 -25.18
C LEU A 93 31.72 -13.00 -26.53
N VAL A 94 30.57 -12.85 -27.21
CA VAL A 94 30.32 -13.40 -28.54
C VAL A 94 31.19 -12.73 -29.61
N VAL A 95 31.34 -11.40 -29.56
CA VAL A 95 32.17 -10.64 -30.53
C VAL A 95 33.65 -11.02 -30.41
N VAL A 96 34.15 -11.25 -29.19
CA VAL A 96 35.55 -11.62 -28.97
C VAL A 96 35.81 -13.09 -29.31
N ASN A 97 34.88 -13.98 -28.98
CA ASN A 97 35.00 -15.41 -29.28
C ASN A 97 33.62 -16.06 -29.36
N GLU A 98 33.21 -16.39 -30.58
CA GLU A 98 31.89 -16.98 -30.88
C GLU A 98 31.65 -18.30 -30.10
N ASN A 99 32.71 -19.09 -29.90
CA ASN A 99 32.66 -20.32 -29.11
C ASN A 99 32.57 -20.08 -27.60
N ALA A 100 33.04 -18.94 -27.11
CA ALA A 100 32.95 -18.59 -25.69
C ALA A 100 31.50 -18.28 -25.30
N GLY A 101 30.73 -17.64 -26.19
CA GLY A 101 29.31 -17.37 -25.97
C GLY A 101 28.49 -18.66 -25.85
N ALA A 102 28.71 -19.62 -26.74
CA ALA A 102 28.07 -20.93 -26.69
C ALA A 102 28.41 -21.71 -25.41
N ARG A 103 29.68 -21.72 -25.00
CA ARG A 103 30.11 -22.36 -23.73
C ARG A 103 29.51 -21.68 -22.50
N PHE A 104 29.40 -20.35 -22.53
CA PHE A 104 28.79 -19.60 -21.42
C PHE A 104 27.31 -19.98 -21.26
N MET A 105 26.57 -20.08 -22.35
CA MET A 105 25.17 -20.54 -22.32
C MET A 105 25.04 -21.98 -21.83
N ASP A 106 25.95 -22.85 -22.24
CA ASP A 106 25.94 -24.26 -21.83
C ASP A 106 26.21 -24.42 -20.32
N VAL A 107 27.14 -23.63 -19.77
CA VAL A 107 27.37 -23.52 -18.33
C VAL A 107 26.13 -22.96 -17.61
N LEU A 108 25.51 -21.90 -18.15
CA LEU A 108 24.29 -21.33 -17.56
C LEU A 108 23.15 -22.36 -17.49
N TYR A 109 22.96 -23.13 -18.57
CA TYR A 109 21.97 -24.19 -18.63
C TYR A 109 22.28 -25.33 -17.66
N LYS A 110 23.55 -25.71 -17.54
CA LYS A 110 24.00 -26.76 -16.62
C LYS A 110 23.75 -26.39 -15.16
N PHE A 111 23.98 -25.12 -14.80
CA PHE A 111 23.83 -24.63 -13.42
C PHE A 111 22.48 -23.93 -13.16
N LYS A 112 21.50 -24.05 -14.06
CA LYS A 112 20.18 -23.40 -13.93
C LYS A 112 19.51 -23.63 -12.57
N TRP A 113 19.66 -24.82 -11.99
CA TRP A 113 19.09 -25.16 -10.69
C TRP A 113 19.80 -24.47 -9.53
N VAL A 114 21.12 -24.30 -9.61
CA VAL A 114 21.90 -23.56 -8.60
C VAL A 114 21.55 -22.08 -8.64
N ILE A 115 21.42 -21.52 -9.84
CA ILE A 115 20.99 -20.12 -10.03
C ILE A 115 19.57 -19.93 -9.50
N PHE A 116 18.65 -20.84 -9.83
CA PHE A 116 17.28 -20.79 -9.34
C PHE A 116 17.21 -20.89 -7.81
N LEU A 117 17.99 -21.80 -7.21
CA LEU A 117 18.03 -21.97 -5.76
C LEU A 117 18.60 -20.72 -5.08
N GLY A 118 19.69 -20.14 -5.61
CA GLY A 118 20.24 -18.87 -5.12
C GLY A 118 19.24 -17.71 -5.22
N ALA A 119 18.53 -17.59 -6.34
CA ALA A 119 17.47 -16.59 -6.52
C ALA A 119 16.31 -16.80 -5.54
N ALA A 120 15.87 -18.05 -5.33
CA ALA A 120 14.81 -18.39 -4.39
C ALA A 120 15.23 -18.07 -2.94
N THR A 121 16.47 -18.38 -2.55
CA THR A 121 17.00 -18.02 -1.23
C THR A 121 17.07 -16.51 -1.06
N PHE A 122 17.56 -15.77 -2.06
CA PHE A 122 17.64 -14.31 -2.01
C PHE A 122 16.26 -13.66 -1.90
N LEU A 123 15.28 -14.13 -2.68
CA LEU A 123 13.89 -13.68 -2.57
C LEU A 123 13.27 -14.05 -1.22
N GLY A 124 13.59 -15.23 -0.69
CA GLY A 124 13.17 -15.66 0.65
C GLY A 124 13.70 -14.73 1.75
N ILE A 125 14.98 -14.34 1.67
CA ILE A 125 15.59 -13.38 2.60
C ILE A 125 14.91 -12.02 2.48
N LEU A 126 14.73 -11.49 1.26
CA LEU A 126 14.02 -10.22 1.04
C LEU A 126 12.58 -10.25 1.57
N TYR A 127 11.89 -11.38 1.40
CA TYR A 127 10.54 -11.56 1.91
C TYR A 127 10.50 -11.56 3.44
N LEU A 128 11.43 -12.28 4.07
CA LEU A 128 11.55 -12.34 5.52
C LEU A 128 11.92 -10.96 6.10
N ASP A 129 12.82 -10.23 5.46
CA ASP A 129 13.20 -8.88 5.85
C ASP A 129 12.00 -7.92 5.78
N GLN A 130 11.22 -7.96 4.69
CA GLN A 130 9.97 -7.19 4.60
C GLN A 130 8.91 -7.60 5.63
N LYS A 131 8.87 -8.87 6.04
CA LYS A 131 7.95 -9.37 7.06
C LYS A 131 8.39 -8.90 8.47
N LEU A 132 9.68 -8.99 8.78
CA LEU A 132 10.26 -8.53 10.05
C LEU A 132 10.07 -7.03 10.27
N VAL A 133 10.22 -6.22 9.22
CA VAL A 133 9.94 -4.77 9.28
C VAL A 133 8.46 -4.45 9.55
N LYS A 134 7.53 -5.38 9.23
CA LYS A 134 6.10 -5.22 9.56
C LYS A 134 5.75 -5.64 10.97
N GLU A 135 6.45 -6.61 11.56
CA GLU A 135 6.16 -7.16 12.89
C GLU A 135 6.94 -6.44 14.00
N GLY A 136 8.12 -5.88 13.71
CA GLY A 136 8.94 -5.14 14.68
C GLY A 136 8.54 -3.67 14.90
N SER A 137 7.29 -3.29 14.61
CA SER A 137 6.84 -1.89 14.56
C SER A 137 5.42 -1.72 15.09
#